data_AF-A0A1I8CJG7-F1
#
_entry.id   AF-A0A1I8CJG7-F1
#
_cell.length_a   1.000
_cell.length_b   1.000
_cell.length_c   1.000
_cell.angle_alpha   90.00
_cell.angle_beta   90.00
_cell.angle_gamma   90.00
#
_symmetry.space_group_name_H-M   'P 1'
#
loop_
_entity.id
_entity.type
_entity.pdbx_description
1 polymer ?
#
loop_
_entity_poly.entity_id
_entity_poly.type
_entity_poly.pdbx_seq_one_letter_code
_entity_poly.pdbx_strand_id
1 'polypeptide(L)'
;MVLYTTATATTSNVDDRSCGFSCVRDSVTFMPIPVIQKQCYEIVAPPDETIITNDFTTRLYVTPPGVDASCKEDFQMTIYAKHDNNTGLNKYIDHFGYSQIEMTDRSEMASSTYAGQMPMYRLGSIINLPDNRTAYGHFAHYIPVVEEWTTGLTNFHTLKKDCYIEFYVDQNGLNLDQIKVDGISLTKYTYTVNYMFYFKKQFGHFILPLHGYGLHSIENGGNYFLCVVCKNVNGPYNAVGYLAGFNKRRFS
;
A
#
# COMPACT_ATOMS: atom_id res chain seq x y z
N MET A 1 11.53 9.92 15.31
CA MET A 1 10.32 9.80 14.48
C MET A 1 10.24 11.04 13.62
N VAL A 2 10.36 10.90 12.31
CA VAL A 2 10.24 12.03 11.36
C VAL A 2 8.83 11.98 10.79
N LEU A 3 8.15 13.12 10.77
CA LEU A 3 6.80 13.27 10.21
C LEU A 3 6.90 14.16 8.99
N TYR A 4 6.46 13.66 7.84
CA TYR A 4 6.35 14.48 6.64
C TYR A 4 4.91 14.98 6.50
N THR A 5 4.75 16.25 6.14
CA THR A 5 3.45 16.84 5.87
C THR A 5 3.50 17.63 4.56
N THR A 6 2.49 17.45 3.73
CA THR A 6 2.23 18.32 2.59
C THR A 6 0.86 18.94 2.78
N ALA A 7 0.81 20.28 2.77
CA ALA A 7 -0.42 21.03 3.00
C ALA A 7 -1.39 20.98 1.80
N THR A 8 -0.92 20.53 0.63
CA THR A 8 -1.71 20.47 -0.59
C THR A 8 -1.38 19.22 -1.39
N ALA A 9 -2.12 18.15 -1.16
CA ALA A 9 -2.18 16.99 -2.05
C ALA A 9 -3.48 17.00 -2.83
N THR A 10 -3.39 16.68 -4.12
CA THR A 10 -4.52 16.38 -4.97
C THR A 10 -4.09 15.34 -5.99
N THR A 11 -5.05 14.58 -6.48
CA THR A 11 -4.87 13.69 -7.62
C THR A 11 -5.80 14.15 -8.74
N SER A 12 -5.34 13.99 -9.97
CA SER A 12 -6.11 14.23 -11.18
C SER A 12 -5.78 13.09 -12.12
N ASN A 13 -6.79 12.53 -12.77
CA ASN A 13 -6.58 11.59 -13.87
C ASN A 13 -6.63 12.30 -15.24
N VAL A 14 -6.63 13.63 -15.26
CA VAL A 14 -6.53 14.45 -16.47
C VAL A 14 -5.18 15.18 -16.46
N ASP A 15 -4.38 14.96 -17.50
CA ASP A 15 -3.08 15.61 -17.68
C ASP A 15 -3.23 17.03 -18.28
N ASP A 16 -4.03 17.88 -17.64
CA ASP A 16 -4.26 19.27 -18.05
C ASP A 16 -3.79 20.28 -16.99
N ARG A 17 -3.08 19.80 -15.96
CA ARG A 17 -2.69 20.55 -14.75
C ARG A 17 -3.87 21.12 -13.95
N SER A 18 -5.10 20.78 -14.31
CA SER A 18 -6.27 20.96 -13.49
C SER A 18 -6.49 19.70 -12.65
N CYS A 19 -7.19 19.84 -11.54
CA CYS A 19 -7.60 18.70 -10.73
C CYS A 19 -9.09 18.37 -10.89
N GLY A 20 -9.75 18.93 -11.91
CA GLY A 20 -11.18 18.75 -12.16
C GLY A 20 -12.07 19.57 -11.21
N PHE A 21 -13.39 19.42 -11.37
CA PHE A 21 -14.41 20.22 -10.67
C PHE A 21 -14.60 19.88 -9.18
N SER A 22 -14.22 18.68 -8.74
CA SER A 22 -14.38 18.19 -7.37
C SER A 22 -13.07 18.04 -6.60
N CYS A 23 -12.01 18.68 -7.10
CA CYS A 23 -10.70 18.71 -6.47
C CYS A 23 -10.75 19.39 -5.11
N VAL A 24 -10.74 18.58 -4.05
CA VAL A 24 -10.55 19.08 -2.69
C VAL A 24 -9.13 18.78 -2.28
N ARG A 25 -8.36 19.85 -2.03
CA ARG A 25 -7.00 19.73 -1.53
C ARG A 25 -7.05 19.18 -0.11
N ASP A 26 -6.24 18.17 0.14
CA ASP A 26 -6.07 17.57 1.46
C ASP A 26 -4.65 17.81 1.96
N SER A 27 -4.53 17.87 3.29
CA SER A 27 -3.23 17.82 3.96
C SER A 27 -2.87 16.36 4.21
N VAL A 28 -1.78 15.89 3.62
CA VAL A 28 -1.31 14.51 3.80
C VAL A 28 -0.16 14.50 4.79
N THR A 29 -0.25 13.61 5.78
CA THR A 29 0.78 13.43 6.80
C THR A 29 1.12 11.96 6.91
N PHE A 30 2.40 11.61 6.86
CA PHE A 30 2.84 10.23 6.95
C PHE A 30 4.24 10.10 7.55
N MET A 31 4.56 8.90 8.01
CA MET A 31 5.88 8.58 8.56
C MET A 31 6.67 7.78 7.52
N PRO A 32 7.79 8.31 7.01
CA PRO A 32 8.69 7.56 6.16
C PRO A 32 9.44 6.48 6.95
N ILE A 33 9.65 5.33 6.31
CA ILE A 33 10.57 4.28 6.76
C ILE A 33 11.99 4.69 6.35
N PRO A 34 12.99 4.50 7.22
CA PRO A 34 14.38 4.78 6.86
C PRO A 34 14.85 3.86 5.73
N VAL A 35 15.62 4.43 4.80
CA VAL A 35 16.30 3.66 3.75
C VAL A 35 17.50 2.94 4.37
N ILE A 36 17.62 1.64 4.11
CA ILE A 36 18.78 0.84 4.55
C ILE A 36 19.90 1.01 3.52
N GLN A 37 21.10 1.29 4.03
CA GLN A 37 22.32 1.37 3.23
C GLN A 37 22.76 -0.04 2.82
N LYS A 38 23.14 -0.21 1.56
CA LYS A 38 23.73 -1.43 1.00
C LYS A 38 25.07 -1.12 0.32
N GLN A 39 25.86 -2.14 0.04
CA GLN A 39 27.02 -1.98 -0.82
C GLN A 39 26.60 -1.77 -2.28
N CYS A 40 27.37 -0.97 -3.02
CA CYS A 40 27.14 -0.74 -4.43
C CYS A 40 27.24 -2.06 -5.21
N TYR A 41 26.29 -2.33 -6.11
CA TYR A 41 26.13 -3.58 -6.87
C TYR A 41 25.81 -4.83 -6.02
N GLU A 42 25.56 -4.67 -4.73
CA GLU A 42 25.08 -5.76 -3.89
C GLU A 42 23.63 -6.13 -4.24
N ILE A 43 23.42 -7.42 -4.41
CA ILE A 43 22.12 -8.04 -4.69
C ILE A 43 21.53 -8.50 -3.37
N VAL A 44 20.28 -8.14 -3.10
CA VAL A 44 19.54 -8.58 -1.91
C VAL A 44 18.76 -9.85 -2.21
N ALA A 45 18.92 -10.85 -1.33
CA ALA A 45 18.13 -12.08 -1.31
C ALA A 45 17.51 -12.26 0.09
N PRO A 46 16.19 -12.54 0.21
CA PRO A 46 15.19 -12.60 -0.87
C PRO A 46 14.97 -11.23 -1.55
N PRO A 47 14.45 -11.19 -2.79
CA PRO A 47 14.17 -9.92 -3.48
C PRO A 47 13.19 -9.06 -2.69
N ASP A 48 13.20 -7.76 -2.96
CA ASP A 48 12.22 -6.82 -2.42
C ASP A 48 10.90 -6.92 -3.20
N GLU A 49 9.94 -7.67 -2.64
CA GLU A 49 8.66 -7.97 -3.29
C GLU A 49 7.51 -7.18 -2.66
N THR A 50 6.70 -6.50 -3.46
CA THR A 50 5.54 -5.72 -2.99
C THR A 50 4.31 -6.03 -3.84
N ILE A 51 3.12 -5.98 -3.23
CA ILE A 51 1.83 -6.18 -3.90
C ILE A 51 0.87 -5.11 -3.43
N ILE A 52 0.09 -4.53 -4.35
CA ILE A 52 -0.88 -3.46 -4.04
C ILE A 52 -2.00 -3.41 -5.08
N THR A 53 -3.22 -3.06 -4.64
CA THR A 53 -4.36 -2.78 -5.53
C THR A 53 -4.64 -1.29 -5.66
N ASN A 54 -5.47 -0.91 -6.64
CA ASN A 54 -5.89 0.48 -6.81
C ASN A 54 -7.13 0.89 -6.03
N ASP A 55 -7.77 0.02 -5.23
CA ASP A 55 -9.05 0.32 -4.55
C ASP A 55 -9.00 1.60 -3.71
N PHE A 56 -7.88 1.83 -3.04
CA PHE A 56 -7.60 3.06 -2.30
C PHE A 56 -6.26 3.69 -2.70
N THR A 57 -5.74 3.39 -3.88
CA THR A 57 -4.40 3.81 -4.31
C THR A 57 -4.46 4.45 -5.69
N THR A 58 -3.96 5.68 -5.79
CA THR A 58 -3.90 6.42 -7.06
C THR A 58 -2.51 6.39 -7.68
N ARG A 59 -1.48 6.47 -6.82
CA ARG A 59 -0.08 6.54 -7.24
C ARG A 59 0.83 5.94 -6.18
N LEU A 60 1.97 5.44 -6.62
CA LEU A 60 3.06 4.94 -5.80
C LEU A 60 4.30 5.81 -6.02
N TYR A 61 5.03 6.11 -4.94
CA TYR A 61 6.34 6.75 -4.98
C TYR A 61 7.38 5.74 -4.51
N VAL A 62 8.45 5.56 -5.29
CA VAL A 62 9.48 4.55 -5.05
C VAL A 62 10.80 5.27 -4.74
N THR A 63 11.39 4.92 -3.61
CA THR A 63 12.70 5.43 -3.20
C THR A 63 13.79 4.45 -3.64
N PRO A 64 14.93 4.92 -4.19
CA PRO A 64 16.05 4.04 -4.50
C PRO A 64 16.69 3.46 -3.22
N PRO A 65 17.48 2.40 -3.32
CA PRO A 65 18.28 1.88 -2.22
C PRO A 65 19.31 2.91 -1.75
N GLY A 66 19.66 2.86 -0.46
CA GLY A 66 20.71 3.69 0.10
C GLY A 66 22.07 3.17 -0.35
N VAL A 67 22.83 3.97 -1.08
CA VAL A 67 24.20 3.66 -1.49
C VAL A 67 25.12 4.86 -1.28
N ASP A 68 26.42 4.62 -1.28
CA ASP A 68 27.42 5.69 -1.28
C ASP A 68 27.26 6.63 -2.49
N ALA A 69 27.56 7.92 -2.28
CA ALA A 69 27.38 8.96 -3.29
C ALA A 69 28.21 8.75 -4.58
N SER A 70 29.26 7.92 -4.53
CA SER A 70 30.09 7.55 -5.69
C SER A 70 29.56 6.34 -6.46
N CYS A 71 28.50 5.69 -5.98
CA CYS A 71 27.92 4.51 -6.62
C CYS A 71 27.23 4.90 -7.94
N LYS A 72 27.53 4.15 -9.00
CA LYS A 72 26.99 4.33 -10.36
C LYS A 72 26.12 3.14 -10.78
N GLU A 73 25.49 2.49 -9.81
CA GLU A 73 24.60 1.37 -10.07
C GLU A 73 23.26 1.88 -10.59
N ASP A 74 22.79 1.36 -11.72
CA ASP A 74 21.46 1.66 -12.23
C ASP A 74 20.42 0.82 -11.49
N PHE A 75 19.58 1.47 -10.70
CA PHE A 75 18.52 0.80 -9.97
C PHE A 75 17.35 0.46 -10.87
N GLN A 76 16.94 -0.81 -10.86
CA GLN A 76 15.80 -1.30 -11.63
C GLN A 76 14.86 -2.13 -10.76
N MET A 77 13.58 -2.07 -11.11
CA MET A 77 12.52 -2.84 -10.50
C MET A 77 11.63 -3.41 -11.60
N THR A 78 11.27 -4.68 -11.51
CA THR A 78 10.30 -5.30 -12.41
C THR A 78 8.90 -5.09 -11.86
N ILE A 79 8.00 -4.57 -12.69
CA ILE A 79 6.59 -4.33 -12.35
C ILE A 79 5.72 -5.35 -13.08
N TYR A 80 4.96 -6.13 -12.33
CA TYR A 80 4.01 -7.12 -12.84
C TYR A 80 2.60 -6.53 -12.83
N ALA A 81 1.87 -6.75 -13.91
CA ALA A 81 0.45 -6.41 -14.00
C ALA A 81 -0.41 -7.69 -13.82
N LYS A 82 -1.70 -7.54 -13.56
CA LYS A 82 -2.66 -8.66 -13.38
C LYS A 82 -2.57 -9.75 -14.45
N HIS A 83 -2.34 -9.35 -15.70
CA HIS A 83 -2.29 -10.26 -16.85
C HIS A 83 -0.86 -10.49 -17.39
N ASP A 84 0.15 -9.94 -16.71
CA ASP A 84 1.57 -10.10 -17.02
C ASP A 84 2.37 -10.31 -15.72
N ASN A 85 2.26 -11.53 -15.20
CA ASN A 85 2.95 -11.99 -13.99
C ASN A 85 4.22 -12.81 -14.30
N ASN A 86 4.58 -12.99 -15.57
CA ASN A 86 5.73 -13.80 -15.99
C ASN A 86 6.89 -12.95 -16.51
N THR A 87 6.62 -11.94 -17.33
CA THR A 87 7.65 -11.09 -17.92
C THR A 87 7.81 -9.80 -17.12
N GLY A 88 6.70 -9.14 -16.82
CA GLY A 88 6.70 -7.82 -16.20
C GLY A 88 7.40 -6.76 -17.04
N LEU A 89 7.34 -5.51 -16.58
CA LEU A 89 8.00 -4.36 -17.17
C LEU A 89 9.12 -3.88 -16.27
N ASN A 90 10.36 -3.86 -16.77
CA ASN A 90 11.47 -3.25 -16.04
C ASN A 90 11.33 -1.73 -16.04
N LYS A 91 11.40 -1.15 -14.85
CA LYS A 91 11.35 0.29 -14.62
C LYS A 91 12.65 0.73 -13.95
N TYR A 92 13.25 1.77 -14.52
CA TYR A 92 14.37 2.47 -13.91
C TYR A 92 13.89 3.28 -12.70
N ILE A 93 14.66 3.19 -11.61
CA ILE A 93 14.41 3.92 -10.37
C ILE A 93 15.44 5.03 -10.25
N ASP A 94 14.93 6.26 -10.18
CA ASP A 94 15.72 7.48 -10.13
C ASP A 94 16.46 7.59 -8.79
N HIS A 95 17.74 7.98 -8.86
CA HIS A 95 18.63 8.08 -7.70
C HIS A 95 18.21 9.17 -6.70
N PHE A 96 17.39 10.13 -7.12
CA PHE A 96 16.89 11.20 -6.26
C PHE A 96 15.48 10.91 -5.72
N GLY A 97 14.89 9.74 -6.02
CA GLY A 97 13.59 9.35 -5.50
C GLY A 97 12.40 9.99 -6.23
N TYR A 98 12.57 10.44 -7.47
CA TYR A 98 11.47 10.99 -8.29
C TYR A 98 10.63 9.92 -9.00
N SER A 99 10.93 8.63 -8.80
CA SER A 99 10.22 7.55 -9.45
C SER A 99 8.80 7.40 -8.90
N GLN A 100 7.82 7.50 -9.80
CA GLN A 100 6.40 7.31 -9.50
C GLN A 100 5.77 6.25 -10.40
N ILE A 101 4.76 5.52 -9.91
CA ILE A 101 3.97 4.55 -10.67
C ILE A 101 2.49 4.93 -10.51
N GLU A 102 1.80 5.20 -11.61
CA GLU A 102 0.35 5.45 -11.59
C GLU A 102 -0.43 4.14 -11.44
N MET A 103 -1.50 4.20 -10.65
CA MET A 103 -2.38 3.05 -10.35
C MET A 103 -3.81 3.23 -10.88
N THR A 104 -4.16 4.42 -11.39
CA THR A 104 -5.52 4.74 -11.83
C THR A 104 -6.04 3.86 -12.96
N ASP A 105 -5.15 3.32 -13.79
CA ASP A 105 -5.42 2.43 -14.93
C ASP A 105 -5.09 0.95 -14.65
N ARG A 106 -4.67 0.61 -13.42
CA ARG A 106 -4.24 -0.74 -13.02
C ARG A 106 -5.07 -1.24 -11.85
N SER A 107 -5.82 -2.33 -12.01
CA SER A 107 -6.58 -2.90 -10.88
C SER A 107 -5.67 -3.37 -9.74
N GLU A 108 -4.50 -3.91 -10.08
CA GLU A 108 -3.52 -4.47 -9.16
C GLU A 108 -2.15 -4.51 -9.83
N MET A 109 -1.11 -4.51 -9.02
CA MET A 109 0.25 -4.78 -9.46
C MET A 109 1.07 -5.47 -8.38
N ALA A 110 2.16 -6.07 -8.81
CA ALA A 110 3.25 -6.45 -7.94
C ALA A 110 4.57 -5.88 -8.46
N SER A 111 5.56 -5.77 -7.60
CA SER A 111 6.91 -5.38 -7.99
C SER A 111 7.95 -6.26 -7.33
N SER A 112 9.07 -6.49 -8.01
CA SER A 112 10.22 -7.20 -7.48
C SER A 112 11.51 -6.50 -7.88
N THR A 113 12.47 -6.45 -6.97
CA THR A 113 13.84 -6.03 -7.29
C THR A 113 14.84 -6.78 -6.44
N TYR A 114 16.00 -7.06 -7.04
CA TYR A 114 17.17 -7.57 -6.33
C TYR A 114 18.18 -6.47 -6.01
N ALA A 115 17.98 -5.26 -6.52
CA ALA A 115 18.97 -4.19 -6.42
C ALA A 115 19.03 -3.54 -5.04
N GLY A 116 18.21 -3.96 -4.07
CA GLY A 116 18.17 -3.38 -2.73
C GLY A 116 16.75 -3.25 -2.20
N GLN A 117 16.63 -2.81 -0.95
CA GLN A 117 15.35 -2.34 -0.43
C GLN A 117 14.97 -1.03 -1.12
N MET A 118 13.80 -0.98 -1.74
CA MET A 118 13.23 0.17 -2.42
C MET A 118 11.90 0.54 -1.76
N PRO A 119 11.92 1.30 -0.64
CA PRO A 119 10.70 1.67 0.06
C PRO A 119 9.68 2.33 -0.86
N MET A 120 8.47 1.79 -0.84
CA MET A 120 7.35 2.26 -1.64
C MET A 120 6.31 2.93 -0.75
N TYR A 121 5.84 4.10 -1.17
CA TYR A 121 4.80 4.86 -0.49
C TYR A 121 3.60 5.00 -1.40
N ARG A 122 2.42 4.67 -0.90
CA ARG A 122 1.19 4.96 -1.62
C ARG A 122 0.73 6.37 -1.35
N LEU A 123 0.25 7.03 -2.40
CA LEU A 123 -0.72 8.11 -2.30
C LEU A 123 -2.12 7.51 -2.51
N GLY A 124 -2.81 7.38 -1.40
CA GLY A 124 -4.17 6.85 -1.36
C GLY A 124 -5.21 7.94 -1.48
N SER A 125 -6.37 7.54 -2.00
CA SER A 125 -7.54 8.41 -2.14
C SER A 125 -8.81 7.58 -2.13
N ILE A 126 -9.94 8.22 -1.83
CA ILE A 126 -11.27 7.66 -2.06
C ILE A 126 -11.64 7.85 -3.52
N ILE A 127 -11.68 6.75 -4.27
CA ILE A 127 -11.98 6.74 -5.70
C ILE A 127 -13.48 6.50 -5.87
N ASN A 128 -14.16 7.40 -6.58
CA ASN A 128 -15.55 7.19 -6.98
C ASN A 128 -15.60 6.39 -8.30
N LEU A 129 -15.82 5.09 -8.20
CA LEU A 129 -16.18 4.27 -9.35
C LEU A 129 -17.62 4.58 -9.79
N PRO A 130 -17.94 4.59 -11.11
CA PRO A 130 -17.14 4.05 -12.21
C PRO A 130 -16.31 5.09 -12.98
N ASP A 131 -16.38 6.38 -12.66
CA ASP A 131 -15.73 7.40 -13.50
C ASP A 131 -14.21 7.48 -13.31
N ASN A 132 -13.67 7.02 -12.17
CA ASN A 132 -12.26 7.15 -11.77
C ASN A 132 -11.68 8.58 -11.93
N ARG A 133 -12.56 9.57 -12.16
CA ARG A 133 -12.24 10.97 -12.49
C ARG A 133 -12.24 11.84 -11.25
N THR A 134 -12.98 11.44 -10.23
CA THR A 134 -13.13 12.19 -9.00
C THR A 134 -12.60 11.39 -7.83
N ALA A 135 -11.40 11.75 -7.39
CA ALA A 135 -10.79 11.20 -6.18
C ALA A 135 -10.72 12.32 -5.13
N TYR A 136 -11.09 11.99 -3.89
CA TYR A 136 -11.03 12.90 -2.75
C TYR A 136 -10.47 12.20 -1.54
N GLY A 137 -10.16 12.93 -0.48
CA GLY A 137 -9.68 12.36 0.77
C GLY A 137 -8.34 11.67 0.58
N HIS A 138 -7.27 12.45 0.59
CA HIS A 138 -5.94 11.97 0.28
C HIS A 138 -5.20 11.57 1.56
N PHE A 139 -4.45 10.48 1.48
CA PHE A 139 -3.58 10.02 2.55
C PHE A 139 -2.35 9.35 1.96
N ALA A 140 -1.32 9.16 2.77
CA ALA A 140 -0.14 8.43 2.34
C ALA A 140 0.39 7.56 3.47
N HIS A 141 0.99 6.44 3.10
CA HIS A 141 1.80 5.65 4.00
C HIS A 141 2.67 4.67 3.22
N TYR A 142 3.60 4.07 3.94
CA TYR A 142 4.45 3.00 3.46
C TYR A 142 3.66 1.75 3.05
N ILE A 143 4.09 1.06 2.01
CA ILE A 143 3.57 -0.25 1.63
C ILE A 143 4.58 -1.31 2.09
N PRO A 144 4.21 -2.20 3.02
CA PRO A 144 5.07 -3.30 3.43
C PRO A 144 5.41 -4.24 2.28
N VAL A 145 6.65 -4.68 2.25
CA VAL A 145 7.08 -5.77 1.37
C VAL A 145 6.58 -7.11 1.92
N VAL A 146 6.54 -8.15 1.09
CA VAL A 146 6.00 -9.47 1.47
C VAL A 146 6.72 -10.05 2.70
N GLU A 147 8.01 -9.78 2.84
CA GLU A 147 8.85 -10.21 3.97
C GLU A 147 8.60 -9.43 5.27
N GLU A 148 7.79 -8.37 5.22
CA GLU A 148 7.45 -7.51 6.37
C GLU A 148 6.04 -7.76 6.89
N TRP A 149 5.41 -8.86 6.51
CA TRP A 149 4.06 -9.15 6.99
C TRP A 149 4.08 -9.66 8.44
N THR A 150 3.01 -9.36 9.17
CA THR A 150 2.81 -9.75 10.57
C THR A 150 1.88 -10.96 10.69
N THR A 151 1.81 -11.57 11.87
CA THR A 151 0.90 -12.69 12.19
C THR A 151 0.23 -12.45 13.54
N GLY A 152 -0.87 -13.14 13.81
CA GLY A 152 -1.59 -13.07 15.08
C GLY A 152 -2.51 -11.86 15.21
N LEU A 153 -2.59 -11.29 16.41
CA LEU A 153 -3.50 -10.21 16.78
C LEU A 153 -2.89 -8.83 16.51
N THR A 154 -3.57 -8.00 15.73
CA THR A 154 -3.25 -6.57 15.54
C THR A 154 -4.41 -5.72 16.01
N ASN A 155 -4.12 -4.76 16.90
CA ASN A 155 -5.08 -3.77 17.36
C ASN A 155 -4.96 -2.49 16.53
N PHE A 156 -6.09 -1.86 16.23
CA PHE A 156 -6.13 -0.63 15.43
C PHE A 156 -7.31 0.25 15.82
N HIS A 157 -7.30 1.51 15.40
CA HIS A 157 -8.31 2.51 15.74
C HIS A 157 -9.11 3.00 14.53
N THR A 158 -10.43 3.09 14.69
CA THR A 158 -11.33 3.75 13.72
C THR A 158 -11.71 5.13 14.25
N LEU A 159 -11.69 6.14 13.36
CA LEU A 159 -11.92 7.54 13.75
C LEU A 159 -13.37 8.00 13.58
N LYS A 160 -14.20 7.28 12.81
CA LYS A 160 -15.61 7.64 12.60
C LYS A 160 -16.38 6.53 11.87
N LYS A 161 -17.63 6.82 11.51
CA LYS A 161 -18.39 6.06 10.52
C LYS A 161 -17.66 6.13 9.16
N ASP A 162 -17.91 5.15 8.30
CA ASP A 162 -17.30 5.01 6.96
C ASP A 162 -15.81 4.67 6.99
N CYS A 163 -15.38 3.90 7.98
CA CYS A 163 -14.07 3.28 8.02
C CYS A 163 -14.10 1.88 7.40
N TYR A 164 -12.96 1.50 6.84
CA TYR A 164 -12.70 0.21 6.24
C TYR A 164 -11.36 -0.27 6.76
N ILE A 165 -11.24 -1.58 6.94
CA ILE A 165 -9.93 -2.21 6.90
C ILE A 165 -9.68 -2.75 5.50
N GLU A 166 -8.47 -2.52 5.03
CA GLU A 166 -7.91 -3.09 3.83
C GLU A 166 -6.73 -3.95 4.28
N PHE A 167 -6.78 -5.25 4.03
CA PHE A 167 -5.69 -6.14 4.44
C PHE A 167 -5.33 -7.13 3.35
N TYR A 168 -4.06 -7.47 3.32
CA TYR A 168 -3.46 -8.38 2.37
C TYR A 168 -2.93 -9.57 3.14
N VAL A 169 -3.13 -10.77 2.62
CA VAL A 169 -2.73 -12.02 3.29
C VAL A 169 -1.97 -12.93 2.32
N ASP A 170 -1.08 -13.75 2.87
CA ASP A 170 -0.36 -14.75 2.09
C ASP A 170 -1.20 -16.04 1.99
N GLN A 171 -0.65 -17.04 1.31
CA GLN A 171 -1.31 -18.33 1.15
C GLN A 171 -1.73 -18.97 2.49
N ASN A 172 -0.96 -18.75 3.56
CA ASN A 172 -1.28 -19.27 4.90
C ASN A 172 -2.39 -18.46 5.57
N GLY A 173 -2.50 -17.17 5.25
CA GLY A 173 -3.51 -16.26 5.78
C GLY A 173 -4.85 -16.27 5.03
N LEU A 174 -5.01 -17.10 3.99
CA LEU A 174 -6.24 -17.20 3.19
C LEU A 174 -7.39 -17.97 3.86
N ASN A 175 -7.13 -18.69 4.96
CA ASN A 175 -8.16 -19.47 5.64
C ASN A 175 -9.14 -18.55 6.41
N LEU A 176 -10.32 -18.31 5.84
CA LEU A 176 -11.34 -17.41 6.39
C LEU A 176 -11.81 -17.78 7.80
N ASP A 177 -11.77 -19.07 8.17
CA ASP A 177 -12.16 -19.52 9.52
C ASP A 177 -11.14 -19.10 10.59
N GLN A 178 -9.91 -18.80 10.18
CA GLN A 178 -8.84 -18.32 11.05
C GLN A 178 -8.77 -16.80 11.13
N ILE A 179 -9.55 -16.08 10.30
CA ILE A 179 -9.60 -14.63 10.32
C ILE A 179 -10.76 -14.19 11.21
N LYS A 180 -10.45 -13.40 12.24
CA LYS A 180 -11.44 -12.80 13.13
C LYS A 180 -11.25 -11.30 13.20
N VAL A 181 -12.36 -10.58 13.26
CA VAL A 181 -12.40 -9.15 13.54
C VAL A 181 -13.24 -8.96 14.80
N ASP A 182 -12.64 -8.34 15.82
CA ASP A 182 -13.24 -8.19 17.16
C ASP A 182 -13.69 -9.52 17.78
N GLY A 183 -12.90 -10.58 17.55
CA GLY A 183 -13.20 -11.95 17.99
C GLY A 183 -14.32 -12.65 17.21
N ILE A 184 -14.92 -11.99 16.23
CA ILE A 184 -15.99 -12.53 15.38
C ILE A 184 -15.37 -13.01 14.06
N SER A 185 -15.70 -14.22 13.62
CA SER A 185 -15.21 -14.74 12.33
C SER A 185 -15.56 -13.82 11.16
N LEU A 186 -14.61 -13.64 10.23
CA LEU A 186 -14.77 -12.82 9.02
C LEU A 186 -15.99 -13.23 8.19
N THR A 187 -16.36 -14.52 8.21
CA THR A 187 -17.52 -15.07 7.48
C THR A 187 -18.86 -14.46 7.91
N LYS A 188 -18.94 -13.84 9.09
CA LYS A 188 -20.13 -13.15 9.59
C LYS A 188 -20.24 -11.70 9.12
N TYR A 189 -19.21 -11.19 8.44
CA TYR A 189 -19.19 -9.83 7.93
C TYR A 189 -19.42 -9.80 6.41
N THR A 190 -19.83 -8.64 5.91
CA THR A 190 -19.82 -8.35 4.46
C THR A 190 -18.46 -7.79 4.08
N TYR A 191 -17.74 -8.45 3.19
CA TYR A 191 -16.43 -8.00 2.70
C TYR A 191 -16.31 -8.24 1.19
N THR A 192 -15.37 -7.54 0.55
CA THR A 192 -14.92 -7.87 -0.80
C THR A 192 -13.59 -8.60 -0.72
N VAL A 193 -13.35 -9.51 -1.68
CA VAL A 193 -12.09 -10.24 -1.79
C VAL A 193 -11.64 -10.28 -3.24
N ASN A 194 -10.35 -10.02 -3.46
CA ASN A 194 -9.68 -10.23 -4.74
C ASN A 194 -8.48 -11.18 -4.50
N TYR A 195 -8.35 -12.19 -5.36
CA TYR A 195 -7.20 -13.11 -5.31
C TYR A 195 -6.18 -12.71 -6.36
N MET A 196 -4.94 -12.58 -5.92
CA MET A 196 -3.82 -12.11 -6.72
C MET A 196 -2.77 -13.22 -6.83
N PHE A 197 -2.20 -13.40 -8.02
CA PHE A 197 -1.25 -14.48 -8.30
C PHE A 197 0.07 -13.90 -8.80
N TYR A 198 1.03 -13.78 -7.88
CA TYR A 198 2.36 -13.22 -8.13
C TYR A 198 3.43 -14.09 -7.45
N PHE A 199 4.66 -14.07 -7.95
CA PHE A 199 5.80 -14.78 -7.33
C PHE A 199 5.54 -16.28 -7.09
N LYS A 200 4.73 -16.90 -7.96
CA LYS A 200 4.26 -18.30 -7.86
C LYS A 200 3.48 -18.60 -6.57
N LYS A 201 2.93 -17.57 -5.93
CA LYS A 201 2.12 -17.65 -4.71
C LYS A 201 0.76 -17.00 -4.96
N GLN A 202 -0.23 -17.44 -4.20
CA GLN A 202 -1.54 -16.80 -4.14
C GLN A 202 -1.60 -15.87 -2.93
N PHE A 203 -2.11 -14.67 -3.16
CA PHE A 203 -2.35 -13.66 -2.14
C PHE A 203 -3.84 -13.28 -2.13
N GLY A 204 -4.35 -12.95 -0.95
CA GLY A 204 -5.71 -12.44 -0.78
C GLY A 204 -5.67 -10.96 -0.44
N HIS A 205 -6.51 -10.17 -1.08
CA HIS A 205 -6.77 -8.77 -0.72
C HIS A 205 -8.22 -8.64 -0.30
N PHE A 206 -8.44 -8.06 0.87
CA PHE A 206 -9.75 -7.97 1.49
C PHE A 206 -10.05 -6.51 1.86
N ILE A 207 -11.28 -6.09 1.59
CA ILE A 207 -11.82 -4.81 2.09
C ILE A 207 -13.07 -5.11 2.90
N LEU A 208 -13.04 -4.68 4.16
CA LEU A 208 -14.12 -4.88 5.11
C LEU A 208 -14.57 -3.52 5.67
N PRO A 209 -15.82 -3.08 5.44
CA PRO A 209 -16.40 -1.94 6.16
C PRO A 209 -16.52 -2.24 7.65
N LEU A 210 -16.14 -1.27 8.47
CA LEU A 210 -16.26 -1.33 9.92
C LEU A 210 -17.28 -0.31 10.42
N HIS A 211 -18.03 -0.74 11.42
CA HIS A 211 -18.99 0.11 12.12
C HIS A 211 -18.52 0.34 13.55
N GLY A 212 -18.71 1.57 14.02
CA GLY A 212 -18.28 1.98 15.37
C GLY A 212 -17.06 2.87 15.34
N TYR A 213 -16.81 3.50 16.49
CA TYR A 213 -15.64 4.32 16.76
C TYR A 213 -14.82 3.63 17.84
N GLY A 214 -13.50 3.68 17.73
CA GLY A 214 -12.61 3.30 18.81
C GLY A 214 -11.67 2.17 18.44
N LEU A 215 -11.37 1.32 19.43
CA LEU A 215 -10.40 0.24 19.32
C LEU A 215 -11.05 -1.00 18.72
N HIS A 216 -10.43 -1.54 17.68
CA HIS A 216 -10.79 -2.78 17.02
C HIS A 216 -9.57 -3.69 16.95
N SER A 217 -9.80 -4.95 16.59
CA SER A 217 -8.76 -5.96 16.45
C SER A 217 -9.00 -6.86 15.25
N ILE A 218 -7.92 -7.29 14.60
CA ILE A 218 -7.92 -8.38 13.64
C ILE A 218 -6.98 -9.49 14.13
N GLU A 219 -7.39 -10.73 14.00
CA GLU A 219 -6.59 -11.92 14.29
C GLU A 219 -6.51 -12.77 13.02
N ASN A 220 -5.30 -13.14 12.60
CA ASN A 220 -5.06 -14.10 11.52
C ASN A 220 -3.84 -14.98 11.87
N GLY A 221 -3.98 -16.30 11.72
CA GLY A 221 -2.89 -17.25 11.95
C GLY A 221 -1.80 -17.25 10.88
N GLY A 222 -2.10 -16.74 9.68
CA GLY A 222 -1.13 -16.57 8.58
C GLY A 222 -0.53 -15.16 8.52
N ASN A 223 0.28 -14.90 7.49
CA ASN A 223 0.94 -13.61 7.32
C ASN A 223 0.00 -12.59 6.68
N TYR A 224 -0.02 -11.37 7.19
CA TYR A 224 -0.80 -10.27 6.65
C TYR A 224 -0.16 -8.91 6.90
N PHE A 225 -0.60 -7.90 6.16
CA PHE A 225 -0.48 -6.50 6.60
C PHE A 225 -1.84 -5.82 6.52
N LEU A 226 -2.03 -4.80 7.36
CA LEU A 226 -3.31 -4.14 7.58
C LEU A 226 -3.19 -2.63 7.40
N CYS A 227 -4.10 -2.07 6.61
CA CYS A 227 -4.35 -0.65 6.50
C CYS A 227 -5.75 -0.33 7.01
N VAL A 228 -5.90 0.82 7.64
CA VAL A 228 -7.21 1.40 7.99
C VAL A 228 -7.43 2.60 7.09
N VAL A 229 -8.61 2.69 6.48
CA VAL A 229 -9.00 3.83 5.62
C VAL A 229 -10.36 4.33 6.11
N CYS A 230 -10.46 5.60 6.49
CA CYS A 230 -11.68 6.23 6.96
C CYS A 230 -12.05 7.40 6.07
N LYS A 231 -13.29 7.40 5.58
CA LYS A 231 -13.88 8.53 4.86
C LYS A 231 -14.44 9.55 5.85
N ASN A 232 -14.69 10.75 5.37
CA ASN A 232 -15.50 11.77 6.03
C ASN A 232 -15.01 12.19 7.45
N VAL A 233 -13.69 12.10 7.70
CA VAL A 233 -13.13 12.28 9.06
C VAL A 233 -13.34 13.70 9.57
N ASN A 234 -12.94 14.71 8.78
CA ASN A 234 -13.04 16.14 9.10
C ASN A 234 -13.93 16.94 8.13
N GLY A 235 -14.63 16.27 7.23
CA GLY A 235 -15.47 16.89 6.22
C GLY A 235 -15.86 15.89 5.12
N PRO A 236 -16.85 16.18 4.28
CA PRO A 236 -17.40 15.23 3.29
C PRO A 236 -16.42 14.78 2.20
N TYR A 237 -15.27 15.44 2.09
CA TYR A 237 -14.25 15.17 1.08
C TYR A 237 -12.88 14.85 1.69
N ASN A 238 -12.80 14.62 3.00
CA ASN A 238 -11.55 14.27 3.66
C ASN A 238 -11.53 12.77 3.96
N ALA A 239 -10.33 12.19 3.92
CA ALA A 239 -10.11 10.83 4.40
C ALA A 239 -8.80 10.77 5.19
N VAL A 240 -8.68 9.71 5.98
CA VAL A 240 -7.42 9.32 6.60
C VAL A 240 -7.16 7.87 6.25
N GLY A 241 -5.91 7.55 5.99
CA GLY A 241 -5.46 6.17 5.85
C GLY A 241 -4.11 5.98 6.52
N TYR A 242 -3.94 4.87 7.22
CA TYR A 242 -2.68 4.55 7.89
C TYR A 242 -2.44 3.04 7.92
N LEU A 243 -1.16 2.69 8.02
CA LEU A 243 -0.70 1.32 8.17
C LEU A 243 -0.80 0.93 9.65
N ALA A 244 -1.60 -0.09 9.96
CA ALA A 244 -1.89 -0.51 11.32
C ALA A 244 -1.02 -1.68 11.82
N GLY A 245 -0.51 -2.51 10.90
CA GLY A 245 0.34 -3.64 11.27
C GLY A 245 1.23 -4.11 10.14
N PHE A 246 2.52 -4.18 10.44
CA PHE A 246 3.58 -4.81 9.64
C PHE A 246 4.77 -5.10 10.57
N ASN A 247 5.73 -5.89 10.10
CA ASN A 247 6.90 -6.37 10.83
C ASN A 247 8.19 -5.89 10.16
N LYS A 248 9.33 -6.15 10.80
CA LYS A 248 10.64 -5.88 10.21
C LYS A 248 11.01 -6.97 9.22
N ARG A 249 11.60 -6.57 8.09
CA ARG A 249 12.21 -7.50 7.15
C ARG A 249 13.32 -8.28 7.85
N ARG A 250 13.32 -9.59 7.66
CA ARG A 250 14.41 -10.46 8.11
C ARG A 250 15.42 -10.56 6.97
N PHE A 251 16.59 -9.96 7.14
CA PHE A 251 17.73 -10.23 6.29
C PHE A 251 18.37 -11.54 6.75
N SER A 252 18.49 -12.52 5.86
CA SER A 252 19.19 -13.79 6.09
C SER A 252 20.67 -13.66 5.77
#